data_AF-A0A651EUC1-F1
#
_entry.id   AF-A0A651EUC1-F1
#
_cell.length_a   1.000
_cell.length_b   1.000
_cell.length_c   1.000
_cell.angle_alpha   90.00
_cell.angle_beta   90.00
_cell.angle_gamma   90.00
#
_symmetry.space_group_name_H-M   'P 1'
#
loop_
_entity.id
_entity.type
_entity.pdbx_description
1 polymer ?
#
loop_
_entity_poly.entity_id
_entity_poly.type
_entity_poly.pdbx_seq_one_letter_code
_entity_poly.pdbx_strand_id
1 'polypeptide(L)'
;MPEGATAIDNAERVIEVLVAENLAASKPFYAWFMRRFMEDSAPNTAQTERAVSLSAVGATASHGAAIEIVTRRAEARCVIVVAVATFPDVGLAAAARAVANAAKQAHEAESARTLLLTPGGAARAGDAGAPFDAVAGLEEAHEVFDAGAAAASGEMGVRMAFQRQLFRDALEALSAATAGAKAPAKRDVGGQDFREGYLAMLGRVAPQLRLRSAPEPGRALEKVTFAEDVLPKWGFMPRPRLTHHVREGAATLLIDGWGGDIEGLATIMEPAFANTEYKLAIAPAYGDGRRPGVRIIERLPSLDPEGPFEPQAEDAQAAIEATLDLRNWFARRQAAARYWAEHVDPSFMVGAVSRISRESALD
;
A
#
# COMPACT_ATOMS: atom_id res chain seq x y z
N MET A 1 -22.71 4.84 -1.11
CA MET A 1 -21.40 5.49 -0.87
C MET A 1 -21.65 6.97 -0.65
N PRO A 2 -21.09 7.61 0.38
CA PRO A 2 -21.06 9.07 0.38
C PRO A 2 -20.02 9.48 -0.67
N GLU A 3 -20.44 10.23 -1.68
CA GLU A 3 -19.60 10.66 -2.83
C GLU A 3 -18.31 11.41 -2.42
N GLY A 4 -18.16 11.79 -1.15
CA GLY A 4 -17.01 12.52 -0.61
C GLY A 4 -15.73 11.72 -0.39
N ALA A 5 -15.78 10.42 -0.10
CA ALA A 5 -14.56 9.63 0.18
C ALA A 5 -13.70 9.47 -1.09
N THR A 6 -14.34 9.11 -2.21
CA THR A 6 -13.67 8.99 -3.51
C THR A 6 -13.08 10.32 -4.01
N ALA A 7 -13.69 11.46 -3.64
CA ALA A 7 -13.20 12.78 -4.03
C ALA A 7 -11.91 13.17 -3.28
N ILE A 8 -11.83 12.84 -1.98
CA ILE A 8 -10.64 13.08 -1.16
C ILE A 8 -9.49 12.20 -1.64
N ASP A 9 -9.71 10.90 -1.81
CA ASP A 9 -8.67 9.96 -2.27
C ASP A 9 -8.11 10.36 -3.65
N ASN A 10 -8.98 10.80 -4.56
CA ASN A 10 -8.58 11.29 -5.88
C ASN A 10 -7.75 12.59 -5.77
N ALA A 11 -8.13 13.51 -4.90
CA ALA A 11 -7.40 14.76 -4.70
C ALA A 11 -6.02 14.52 -4.06
N GLU A 12 -5.93 13.65 -3.06
CA GLU A 12 -4.65 13.22 -2.47
C GLU A 12 -3.74 12.60 -3.53
N ARG A 13 -4.29 11.71 -4.37
CA ARG A 13 -3.54 11.08 -5.46
C ARG A 13 -3.01 12.07 -6.49
N VAL A 14 -3.80 13.08 -6.86
CA VAL A 14 -3.35 14.15 -7.77
C VAL A 14 -2.15 14.90 -7.17
N ILE A 15 -2.24 15.26 -5.88
CA ILE A 15 -1.15 15.96 -5.19
C ILE A 15 0.11 15.10 -5.13
N GLU A 16 0.01 13.82 -4.78
CA GLU A 16 1.16 12.90 -4.75
C GLU A 16 1.91 12.85 -6.08
N VAL A 17 1.18 12.72 -7.18
CA VAL A 17 1.78 12.68 -8.52
C VAL A 17 2.47 14.00 -8.83
N LEU A 18 1.81 15.13 -8.59
CA LEU A 18 2.38 16.46 -8.85
C LEU A 18 3.63 16.73 -8.02
N VAL A 19 3.63 16.34 -6.74
CA VAL A 19 4.78 16.45 -5.84
C VAL A 19 5.93 15.58 -6.34
N ALA A 20 5.67 14.32 -6.72
CA ALA A 20 6.70 13.42 -7.20
C ALA A 20 7.33 13.89 -8.51
N GLU A 21 6.50 14.30 -9.47
CA GLU A 21 6.97 14.87 -10.75
C GLU A 21 7.84 16.12 -10.51
N ASN A 22 7.42 17.01 -9.61
CA ASN A 22 8.16 18.24 -9.33
C ASN A 22 9.44 18.00 -8.51
N LEU A 23 9.47 16.99 -7.65
CA LEU A 23 10.72 16.57 -7.00
C LEU A 23 11.75 16.07 -8.02
N ALA A 24 11.29 15.36 -9.06
CA ALA A 24 12.16 14.87 -10.13
C ALA A 24 12.60 16.00 -11.09
N ALA A 25 11.66 16.86 -11.50
CA ALA A 25 11.86 17.78 -12.62
C ALA A 25 12.11 19.25 -12.23
N SER A 26 11.62 19.72 -11.07
CA SER A 26 11.63 21.13 -10.69
C SER A 26 12.72 21.44 -9.65
N LYS A 27 13.78 22.14 -10.08
CA LYS A 27 14.84 22.62 -9.17
C LYS A 27 14.31 23.53 -8.05
N PRO A 28 13.42 24.51 -8.31
CA PRO A 28 12.84 25.34 -7.25
C PRO A 28 12.04 24.52 -6.22
N PHE A 29 11.23 23.57 -6.69
CA PHE A 29 10.44 22.70 -5.83
C PHE A 29 11.30 21.81 -4.95
N TYR A 30 12.31 21.17 -5.54
CA TYR A 30 13.28 20.37 -4.79
C TYR A 30 14.02 21.20 -3.73
N ALA A 31 14.46 22.42 -4.06
CA ALA A 31 15.16 23.29 -3.11
C ALA A 31 14.25 23.75 -1.96
N TRP A 32 12.97 24.07 -2.24
CA TRP A 32 11.99 24.32 -1.20
C TRP A 32 11.80 23.09 -0.29
N PHE A 33 11.58 21.93 -0.89
CA PHE A 33 11.36 20.67 -0.19
C PHE A 33 12.53 20.33 0.76
N MET A 34 13.76 20.39 0.25
CA MET A 34 14.95 20.08 1.04
C MET A 34 15.17 21.07 2.18
N ARG A 35 14.85 22.37 2.00
CA ARG A 35 14.94 23.36 3.09
C ARG A 35 13.97 23.07 4.22
N ARG A 36 12.76 22.62 3.91
CA ARG A 36 11.76 22.26 4.93
C ARG A 36 12.10 20.99 5.69
N PHE A 37 12.89 20.11 5.09
CA PHE A 37 13.15 18.77 5.62
C PHE A 37 14.52 18.60 6.27
N MET A 38 15.49 19.40 5.85
CA MET A 38 16.87 19.39 6.33
C MET A 38 17.15 20.71 7.05
N GLU A 39 16.49 20.92 8.20
CA GLU A 39 16.46 22.20 8.95
C GLU A 39 17.82 22.82 9.29
N ASP A 40 18.95 22.15 9.10
CA ASP A 40 20.26 22.67 9.49
C ASP A 40 21.32 22.80 8.40
N SER A 41 21.01 22.49 7.13
CA SER A 41 22.04 22.58 6.09
C SER A 41 21.45 22.69 4.70
N ALA A 42 21.34 23.91 4.17
CA ALA A 42 21.25 24.08 2.73
C ALA A 42 22.52 23.48 2.10
N PRO A 43 22.45 22.40 1.31
CA PRO A 43 23.62 21.95 0.58
C PRO A 43 23.84 22.94 -0.56
N ASN A 44 25.10 23.30 -0.80
CA ASN A 44 25.51 23.74 -2.13
C ASN A 44 24.94 22.74 -3.14
N THR A 45 24.02 23.19 -3.99
CA THR A 45 23.17 22.43 -4.92
C THR A 45 23.95 21.73 -6.04
N ALA A 46 25.26 21.62 -5.91
CA ALA A 46 26.17 21.32 -7.01
C ALA A 46 26.32 19.82 -7.32
N GLN A 47 26.04 18.89 -6.39
CA GLN A 47 26.25 17.45 -6.64
C GLN A 47 25.25 16.53 -5.90
N THR A 48 23.96 16.79 -6.05
CA THR A 48 22.94 15.85 -5.57
C THR A 48 22.51 14.96 -6.73
N GLU A 49 22.94 13.70 -6.71
CA GLU A 49 22.38 12.67 -7.59
C GLU A 49 20.91 12.47 -7.19
N ARG A 50 19.99 12.69 -8.13
CA ARG A 50 18.54 12.65 -7.89
C ARG A 50 17.97 11.37 -8.47
N ALA A 51 17.58 10.44 -7.60
CA ALA A 51 16.70 9.35 -7.98
C ALA A 51 15.39 9.52 -7.20
N VAL A 52 14.32 9.82 -7.92
CA VAL A 52 12.96 9.88 -7.38
C VAL A 52 12.23 8.65 -7.88
N SER A 53 11.82 7.78 -6.96
CA SER A 53 11.01 6.60 -7.26
C SER A 53 9.63 6.78 -6.65
N LEU A 54 8.60 6.55 -7.46
CA LEU A 54 7.22 6.46 -6.99
C LEU A 54 6.98 5.01 -6.55
N SER A 55 6.85 4.79 -5.25
CA SER A 55 6.44 3.49 -4.70
C SER A 55 5.15 3.66 -3.91
N ALA A 56 4.08 2.96 -4.29
CA ALA A 56 2.85 2.98 -3.50
C ALA A 56 3.15 2.38 -2.11
N VAL A 57 2.79 3.08 -1.02
CA VAL A 57 2.82 2.47 0.31
C VAL A 57 1.78 1.36 0.30
N GLY A 58 2.16 0.21 0.85
CA GLY A 58 1.43 -1.05 0.73
C GLY A 58 -0.08 -0.91 0.93
N ALA A 59 -0.82 -1.59 0.06
CA ALA A 59 -2.25 -1.86 0.13
C ALA A 59 -2.61 -2.65 1.41
N THR A 60 -2.56 -1.95 2.53
CA THR A 60 -3.13 -2.32 3.82
C THR A 60 -3.89 -1.18 4.48
N ALA A 61 -3.93 -0.02 3.86
CA ALA A 61 -4.84 1.06 4.22
C ALA A 61 -5.12 1.85 2.95
N SER A 62 -6.32 2.38 2.86
CA SER A 62 -6.86 3.17 1.76
C SER A 62 -6.17 4.54 1.54
N HIS A 63 -4.88 4.71 1.88
CA HIS A 63 -4.24 6.03 1.98
C HIS A 63 -2.73 6.01 1.61
N GLY A 64 -2.33 6.86 0.66
CA GLY A 64 -0.96 7.36 0.50
C GLY A 64 -0.01 6.60 -0.46
N ALA A 65 0.54 7.28 -1.47
CA ALA A 65 1.77 6.90 -2.15
C ALA A 65 3.00 7.42 -1.38
N ALA A 66 4.07 6.62 -1.34
CA ALA A 66 5.36 7.05 -0.83
C ALA A 66 6.19 7.57 -1.99
N ILE A 67 6.58 8.84 -1.88
CA ILE A 67 7.58 9.40 -2.78
C ILE A 67 8.93 9.11 -2.14
N GLU A 68 9.71 8.25 -2.79
CA GLU A 68 11.04 7.90 -2.35
C GLU A 68 12.06 8.84 -3.00
N ILE A 69 12.85 9.53 -2.18
CA ILE A 69 13.92 10.41 -2.64
C ILE A 69 15.25 9.90 -2.09
N VAL A 70 16.11 9.43 -2.98
CA VAL A 70 17.52 9.14 -2.63
C VAL A 70 18.32 10.41 -2.87
N THR A 71 18.94 10.92 -1.81
CA THR A 71 19.85 12.08 -1.88
C THR A 71 21.22 11.69 -1.36
N ARG A 72 22.28 12.20 -2.03
CA ARG A 72 23.65 12.14 -1.51
C ARG A 72 24.04 13.49 -0.94
N ARG A 73 24.48 13.50 0.33
CA ARG A 73 25.08 14.66 0.99
C ARG A 73 26.44 14.26 1.53
N ALA A 74 27.51 14.92 1.07
CA ALA A 74 28.87 14.70 1.60
C ALA A 74 29.20 13.20 1.75
N GLU A 75 28.88 12.42 0.70
CA GLU A 75 29.03 10.95 0.62
C GLU A 75 27.96 10.10 1.33
N ALA A 76 27.15 10.68 2.23
CA ALA A 76 26.05 9.99 2.91
C ALA A 76 24.77 9.91 2.05
N ARG A 77 24.22 8.69 1.89
CA ARG A 77 22.92 8.44 1.24
C ARG A 77 21.78 8.58 2.24
N CYS A 78 20.74 9.32 1.90
CA CYS A 78 19.52 9.44 2.69
C CYS A 78 18.28 9.12 1.83
N VAL A 79 17.34 8.37 2.40
CA VAL A 79 16.02 8.13 1.81
C VAL A 79 14.98 8.99 2.51
N ILE A 80 14.14 9.65 1.72
CA ILE A 80 12.98 10.40 2.23
C ILE A 80 11.72 9.76 1.69
N VAL A 81 10.76 9.47 2.57
CA VAL A 81 9.42 9.00 2.22
C VAL A 81 8.41 10.11 2.52
N VAL A 82 7.69 10.55 1.50
CA VAL A 82 6.62 11.55 1.63
C VAL A 82 5.27 10.86 1.60
N ALA A 83 4.42 11.15 2.59
CA ALA A 83 3.00 10.80 2.60
C ALA A 83 2.16 12.07 2.42
N VAL A 84 1.09 11.98 1.63
CA VAL A 84 0.06 13.03 1.51
C VAL A 84 -1.19 12.50 2.21
N ALA A 85 -1.73 13.25 3.17
CA ALA A 85 -2.98 12.87 3.81
C ALA A 85 -3.70 14.08 4.38
N THR A 86 -5.02 14.05 4.28
CA THR A 86 -5.95 15.06 4.81
C THR A 86 -6.24 14.82 6.28
N PHE A 87 -6.36 13.55 6.66
CA PHE A 87 -6.61 13.09 8.04
C PHE A 87 -5.54 12.06 8.43
N PRO A 88 -4.33 12.50 8.80
CA PRO A 88 -3.24 11.58 9.13
C PRO A 88 -3.57 10.76 10.40
N ASP A 89 -3.29 9.46 10.36
CA ASP A 89 -3.39 8.58 11.52
C ASP A 89 -2.06 7.91 11.88
N VAL A 90 -2.03 7.23 13.04
CA VAL A 90 -0.84 6.53 13.54
C VAL A 90 -0.43 5.36 12.63
N GLY A 91 -1.39 4.73 11.94
CA GLY A 91 -1.15 3.64 11.00
C GLY A 91 -0.39 4.11 9.76
N LEU A 92 -0.77 5.25 9.20
CA LEU A 92 -0.11 5.88 8.06
C LEU A 92 1.36 6.18 8.37
N ALA A 93 1.65 6.71 9.55
CA ALA A 93 3.01 7.03 9.94
C ALA A 93 3.88 5.77 10.17
N ALA A 94 3.31 4.72 10.78
CA ALA A 94 3.98 3.44 10.92
C ALA A 94 4.26 2.80 9.54
N ALA A 95 3.32 2.90 8.60
CA ALA A 95 3.47 2.43 7.24
C ALA A 95 4.56 3.21 6.48
N ALA A 96 4.54 4.54 6.54
CA ALA A 96 5.58 5.40 5.97
C ALA A 96 6.97 5.07 6.54
N ARG A 97 7.06 4.82 7.85
CA ARG A 97 8.32 4.43 8.51
C ARG A 97 8.81 3.06 8.04
N ALA A 98 7.92 2.09 7.88
CA ALA A 98 8.27 0.77 7.37
C ALA A 98 8.83 0.86 5.95
N VAL A 99 8.22 1.68 5.08
CA VAL A 99 8.73 1.94 3.72
C VAL A 99 10.08 2.66 3.77
N ALA A 100 10.23 3.68 4.62
CA ALA A 100 11.48 4.40 4.76
C ALA A 100 12.63 3.46 5.19
N ASN A 101 12.37 2.55 6.13
CA ASN A 101 13.34 1.55 6.59
C ASN A 101 13.66 0.50 5.51
N ALA A 102 12.66 0.05 4.75
CA ALA A 102 12.88 -0.89 3.64
C ALA A 102 13.73 -0.26 2.53
N ALA A 103 13.40 0.97 2.14
CA ALA A 103 14.17 1.71 1.15
C ALA A 103 15.58 2.06 1.65
N LYS A 104 15.74 2.36 2.95
CA LYS A 104 17.07 2.50 3.57
C LYS A 104 17.96 1.29 3.30
N GLN A 105 17.41 0.09 3.48
CA GLN A 105 18.13 -1.16 3.26
C GLN A 105 18.39 -1.39 1.76
N ALA A 106 17.39 -1.18 0.92
CA ALA A 106 17.49 -1.41 -0.53
C ALA A 106 18.55 -0.52 -1.22
N HIS A 107 18.72 0.72 -0.76
CA HIS A 107 19.65 1.69 -1.35
C HIS A 107 20.96 1.86 -0.57
N GLU A 108 21.19 1.02 0.44
CA GLU A 108 22.34 1.12 1.36
C GLU A 108 22.49 2.54 1.93
N ALA A 109 21.36 3.15 2.29
CA ALA A 109 21.34 4.51 2.82
C ALA A 109 21.69 4.54 4.31
N GLU A 110 22.39 5.59 4.75
CA GLU A 110 22.79 5.79 6.14
C GLU A 110 21.61 6.18 7.03
N SER A 111 20.68 6.94 6.46
CA SER A 111 19.48 7.42 7.14
C SER A 111 18.24 7.29 6.27
N ALA A 112 17.10 7.14 6.92
CA ALA A 112 15.81 7.28 6.27
C ALA A 112 14.87 8.12 7.13
N ARG A 113 14.06 8.94 6.46
CA ARG A 113 13.17 9.87 7.12
C ARG A 113 11.78 9.89 6.49
N THR A 114 10.77 10.29 7.25
CA THR A 114 9.37 10.39 6.83
C THR A 114 8.84 11.82 6.91
N LEU A 115 8.12 12.25 5.89
CA LEU A 115 7.47 13.55 5.79
C LEU A 115 5.97 13.38 5.59
N LEU A 116 5.17 14.20 6.25
CA LEU A 116 3.75 14.36 5.97
C LEU A 116 3.48 15.69 5.26
N LEU A 117 2.76 15.65 4.14
CA LEU A 117 2.13 16.79 3.49
C LEU A 117 0.62 16.76 3.76
N THR A 118 0.09 17.83 4.36
CA THR A 118 -1.31 17.89 4.80
C THR A 118 -1.86 19.32 4.67
N PRO A 119 -3.18 19.53 4.54
CA PRO A 119 -3.76 20.89 4.58
C PRO A 119 -3.46 21.61 5.91
N GLY A 120 -3.33 22.94 5.85
CA GLY A 120 -2.70 23.79 6.87
C GLY A 120 -3.36 23.82 8.26
N GLY A 121 -4.59 23.31 8.41
CA GLY A 121 -5.23 23.13 9.71
C GLY A 121 -4.64 21.97 10.54
N ALA A 122 -4.20 20.90 9.87
CA ALA A 122 -3.69 19.69 10.51
C ALA A 122 -2.17 19.75 10.80
N ALA A 123 -1.40 20.51 10.01
CA ALA A 123 0.01 20.77 10.27
C ALA A 123 0.25 21.64 11.53
N ARG A 124 -0.75 22.43 11.94
CA ARG A 124 -0.68 23.35 13.08
C ARG A 124 -1.16 22.74 14.40
N ALA A 125 -1.92 21.65 14.35
CA ALA A 125 -2.36 20.91 15.52
C ALA A 125 -1.29 19.87 15.89
N GLY A 126 -0.48 20.16 16.91
CA GLY A 126 0.62 19.31 17.40
C GLY A 126 0.26 17.89 17.86
N ASP A 127 -0.97 17.42 17.60
CA ASP A 127 -1.44 16.06 17.87
C ASP A 127 -1.27 15.09 16.68
N ALA A 128 -1.10 15.60 15.45
CA ALA A 128 -0.85 14.76 14.26
C ALA A 128 0.64 14.41 14.05
N GLY A 129 1.54 15.04 14.81
CA GLY A 129 2.99 15.10 14.55
C GLY A 129 3.88 14.11 15.32
N ALA A 130 3.35 13.24 16.18
CA ALA A 130 4.20 12.35 16.99
C ALA A 130 5.01 11.27 16.22
N PRO A 131 4.63 10.81 15.01
CA PRO A 131 5.37 9.72 14.33
C PRO A 131 6.10 10.06 13.01
N PHE A 132 5.94 11.27 12.44
CA PHE A 132 6.68 11.72 11.24
C PHE A 132 7.91 12.56 11.63
N ASP A 133 9.00 12.50 10.85
CA ASP A 133 10.19 13.32 11.12
C ASP A 133 9.99 14.79 10.77
N ALA A 134 9.05 15.09 9.87
CA ALA A 134 8.66 16.45 9.52
C ALA A 134 7.20 16.48 9.03
N VAL A 135 6.58 17.66 9.11
CA VAL A 135 5.24 17.95 8.59
C VAL A 135 5.28 19.29 7.86
N ALA A 136 4.70 19.36 6.66
CA ALA A 136 4.57 20.59 5.89
C ALA A 136 3.16 20.78 5.32
N GLY A 137 2.76 22.04 5.17
CA GLY A 137 1.45 22.42 4.63
C GLY A 137 1.38 22.27 3.12
N LEU A 138 0.25 21.78 2.59
CA LEU A 138 0.01 21.74 1.14
C LEU A 138 -0.07 23.14 0.52
N GLU A 139 -0.48 24.14 1.28
CA GLU A 139 -0.51 25.54 0.87
C GLU A 139 0.91 26.05 0.57
N GLU A 140 1.89 25.67 1.42
CA GLU A 140 3.29 26.06 1.21
C GLU A 140 3.88 25.39 -0.04
N ALA A 141 3.47 24.15 -0.33
CA ALA A 141 3.85 23.46 -1.56
C ALA A 141 3.25 24.18 -2.79
N HIS A 142 1.97 24.55 -2.70
CA HIS A 142 1.25 25.26 -3.77
C HIS A 142 1.89 26.62 -4.11
N GLU A 143 2.38 27.38 -3.12
CA GLU A 143 3.09 28.64 -3.37
C GLU A 143 4.29 28.48 -4.32
N VAL A 144 4.96 27.32 -4.29
CA VAL A 144 6.09 27.03 -5.20
C VAL A 144 5.60 26.76 -6.63
N PHE A 145 4.44 26.11 -6.78
CA PHE A 145 3.78 25.95 -8.08
C PHE A 145 3.33 27.31 -8.65
N ASP A 146 2.78 28.18 -7.81
CA ASP A 146 2.39 29.54 -8.18
C ASP A 146 3.59 30.34 -8.70
N ALA A 147 4.69 30.35 -7.94
CA ALA A 147 5.91 31.05 -8.34
C ALA A 147 6.52 30.47 -9.63
N GLY A 148 6.49 29.14 -9.79
CA GLY A 148 6.98 28.48 -11.00
C GLY A 148 6.15 28.83 -12.24
N ALA A 149 4.83 28.79 -12.13
CA ALA A 149 3.92 29.14 -13.22
C ALA A 149 4.04 30.62 -13.62
N ALA A 150 4.27 31.52 -12.67
CA ALA A 150 4.47 32.94 -12.95
C ALA A 150 5.80 33.25 -13.65
N ALA A 151 6.84 32.44 -13.40
CA ALA A 151 8.18 32.64 -13.96
C ALA A 151 8.38 31.97 -15.34
N ALA A 152 7.58 30.97 -15.68
CA ALA A 152 7.69 30.23 -16.93
C ALA A 152 6.92 30.89 -18.09
N SER A 153 7.42 30.73 -19.31
CA SER A 153 6.80 31.26 -20.53
C SER A 153 6.69 30.19 -21.62
N GLY A 154 5.91 30.49 -22.68
CA GLY A 154 5.68 29.57 -23.79
C GLY A 154 4.98 28.27 -23.36
N GLU A 155 5.34 27.15 -23.97
CA GLU A 155 4.76 25.83 -23.67
C GLU A 155 4.99 25.41 -22.20
N MET A 156 6.16 25.71 -21.64
CA MET A 156 6.46 25.42 -20.24
C MET A 156 5.55 26.23 -19.30
N GLY A 157 5.29 27.50 -19.62
CA GLY A 157 4.34 28.33 -18.88
C GLY A 157 2.93 27.74 -18.86
N VAL A 158 2.45 27.24 -20.01
CA VAL A 158 1.13 26.58 -20.11
C VAL A 158 1.08 25.30 -19.25
N ARG A 159 2.12 24.46 -19.31
CA ARG A 159 2.19 23.23 -18.51
C ARG A 159 2.22 23.53 -17.01
N MET A 160 3.03 24.50 -16.58
CA MET A 160 3.10 24.87 -15.17
C MET A 160 1.80 25.52 -14.67
N ALA A 161 1.13 26.32 -15.51
CA ALA A 161 -0.19 26.87 -15.17
C ALA A 161 -1.25 25.77 -15.02
N PHE A 162 -1.21 24.73 -15.84
CA PHE A 162 -2.10 23.57 -15.72
C PHE A 162 -1.81 22.74 -14.47
N GLN A 163 -0.53 22.44 -14.17
CA GLN A 163 -0.14 21.73 -12.94
C GLN A 163 -0.53 22.51 -11.69
N ARG A 164 -0.32 23.83 -11.69
CA ARG A 164 -0.78 24.75 -10.64
C ARG A 164 -2.29 24.66 -10.46
N GLN A 165 -3.06 24.71 -11.55
CA GLN A 165 -4.52 24.60 -11.52
C GLN A 165 -4.95 23.26 -10.88
N LEU A 166 -4.38 22.14 -11.32
CA LEU A 166 -4.69 20.81 -10.76
C LEU A 166 -4.37 20.74 -9.27
N PHE A 167 -3.22 21.29 -8.86
CA PHE A 167 -2.83 21.33 -7.45
C PHE A 167 -3.83 22.15 -6.64
N ARG A 168 -4.24 23.32 -7.14
CA ARG A 168 -5.20 24.18 -6.48
C ARG A 168 -6.56 23.52 -6.34
N ASP A 169 -7.08 22.91 -7.41
CA ASP A 169 -8.40 22.26 -7.40
C ASP A 169 -8.41 21.07 -6.41
N ALA A 170 -7.32 20.30 -6.36
CA ALA A 170 -7.15 19.25 -5.36
C ALA A 170 -7.07 19.83 -3.94
N LEU A 171 -6.26 20.86 -3.72
CA LEU A 171 -6.13 21.52 -2.41
C LEU A 171 -7.44 22.12 -1.92
N GLU A 172 -8.24 22.73 -2.79
CA GLU A 172 -9.57 23.24 -2.48
C GLU A 172 -10.52 22.12 -2.08
N ALA A 173 -10.52 20.99 -2.78
CA ALA A 173 -11.31 19.81 -2.42
C ALA A 173 -10.93 19.26 -1.03
N LEU A 174 -9.63 19.14 -0.74
CA LEU A 174 -9.14 18.70 0.57
C LEU A 174 -9.47 19.71 1.67
N SER A 175 -9.30 21.00 1.40
CA SER A 175 -9.59 22.07 2.36
C SER A 175 -11.08 22.15 2.68
N ALA A 176 -11.96 22.01 1.67
CA ALA A 176 -13.41 21.95 1.86
C ALA A 176 -13.81 20.74 2.73
N ALA A 177 -13.19 19.57 2.51
CA ALA A 177 -13.38 18.40 3.36
C ALA A 177 -12.97 18.68 4.82
N THR A 178 -11.89 19.44 5.06
CA THR A 178 -11.45 19.81 6.41
C THR A 178 -12.25 20.95 7.06
N ALA A 179 -12.85 21.84 6.28
CA ALA A 179 -13.60 23.00 6.79
C ALA A 179 -15.02 22.63 7.27
N GLY A 180 -15.61 21.57 6.72
CA GLY A 180 -16.93 21.05 7.12
C GLY A 180 -16.88 19.86 8.09
N ALA A 181 -15.74 19.16 8.18
CA ALA A 181 -15.55 18.05 9.09
C ALA A 181 -14.89 18.53 10.38
N LYS A 182 -15.54 18.30 11.54
CA LYS A 182 -14.74 18.04 12.75
C LYS A 182 -13.76 16.93 12.34
N ALA A 183 -12.46 17.13 12.56
CA ALA A 183 -11.48 16.04 12.48
C ALA A 183 -12.17 14.80 13.01
N PRO A 184 -12.33 13.72 12.20
CA PRO A 184 -13.17 12.60 12.58
C PRO A 184 -12.73 12.25 13.99
N ALA A 185 -13.64 12.41 14.96
CA ALA A 185 -13.35 12.10 16.35
C ALA A 185 -12.67 10.74 16.28
N LYS A 186 -11.46 10.61 16.87
CA LYS A 186 -10.69 9.35 16.92
C LYS A 186 -11.71 8.23 16.88
N ARG A 187 -11.76 7.47 15.76
CA ARG A 187 -12.75 6.41 15.52
C ARG A 187 -12.50 5.31 16.56
N ASP A 188 -12.80 5.60 17.81
CA ASP A 188 -13.03 4.64 18.84
C ASP A 188 -14.46 4.14 18.61
N VAL A 189 -14.61 2.82 18.60
CA VAL A 189 -15.86 2.05 18.69
C VAL A 189 -16.62 1.72 17.37
N GLY A 190 -16.38 2.38 16.24
CA GLY A 190 -17.17 2.16 15.01
C GLY A 190 -17.13 0.76 14.38
N GLY A 191 -16.04 0.01 14.52
CA GLY A 191 -15.88 -1.29 13.85
C GLY A 191 -15.90 -2.52 14.77
N GLN A 192 -16.15 -2.34 16.08
CA GLN A 192 -16.09 -3.43 17.03
C GLN A 192 -17.22 -4.44 16.81
N ASP A 193 -18.45 -3.96 16.64
CA ASP A 193 -19.64 -4.78 16.35
C ASP A 193 -19.45 -5.60 15.06
N PHE A 194 -19.05 -4.93 13.96
CA PHE A 194 -18.72 -5.60 12.71
C PHE A 194 -17.67 -6.69 12.89
N ARG A 195 -16.54 -6.35 13.54
CA ARG A 195 -15.45 -7.31 13.74
C ARG A 195 -15.90 -8.52 14.54
N GLU A 196 -16.61 -8.32 15.65
CA GLU A 196 -17.07 -9.41 16.50
C GLU A 196 -18.08 -10.30 15.77
N GLY A 197 -19.07 -9.69 15.11
CA GLY A 197 -20.06 -10.40 14.29
C GLY A 197 -19.43 -11.17 13.15
N TYR A 198 -18.51 -10.54 12.41
CA TYR A 198 -17.79 -11.17 11.31
C TYR A 198 -16.95 -12.37 11.78
N LEU A 199 -16.19 -12.21 12.86
CA LEU A 199 -15.36 -13.28 13.41
C LEU A 199 -16.20 -14.44 13.96
N ALA A 200 -17.33 -14.15 14.62
CA ALA A 200 -18.27 -15.16 15.07
C ALA A 200 -18.88 -15.93 13.89
N MET A 201 -19.27 -15.22 12.83
CA MET A 201 -19.78 -15.82 11.61
C MET A 201 -18.72 -16.68 10.91
N LEU A 202 -17.48 -16.19 10.79
CA LEU A 202 -16.37 -16.95 10.23
C LEU A 202 -16.14 -18.27 10.98
N GLY A 203 -16.14 -18.22 12.32
CA GLY A 203 -16.01 -19.42 13.17
C GLY A 203 -17.17 -20.41 13.01
N ARG A 204 -18.37 -19.94 12.66
CA ARG A 204 -19.56 -20.78 12.43
C ARG A 204 -19.60 -21.37 11.02
N VAL A 205 -19.37 -20.56 9.99
CA VAL A 205 -19.59 -20.89 8.58
C VAL A 205 -18.37 -21.62 7.99
N ALA A 206 -17.16 -21.17 8.33
CA ALA A 206 -15.93 -21.72 7.76
C ALA A 206 -14.84 -21.90 8.84
N PRO A 207 -15.05 -22.77 9.85
CA PRO A 207 -14.10 -23.00 10.95
C PRO A 207 -12.69 -23.42 10.50
N GLN A 208 -12.56 -23.97 9.30
CA GLN A 208 -11.30 -24.33 8.65
C GLN A 208 -10.46 -23.12 8.20
N LEU A 209 -11.08 -21.95 8.01
CA LEU A 209 -10.40 -20.70 7.66
C LEU A 209 -9.86 -20.01 8.92
N ARG A 210 -8.84 -20.62 9.53
CA ARG A 210 -8.19 -20.10 10.73
C ARG A 210 -7.39 -18.84 10.42
N LEU A 211 -7.41 -17.89 11.34
CA LEU A 211 -6.66 -16.63 11.21
C LEU A 211 -5.19 -16.83 11.50
N ARG A 212 -4.33 -16.09 10.79
CA ARG A 212 -2.89 -16.06 11.07
C ARG A 212 -2.58 -15.32 12.38
N SER A 213 -3.31 -14.24 12.62
CA SER A 213 -3.20 -13.41 13.81
C SER A 213 -4.58 -12.84 14.14
N ALA A 214 -4.85 -12.63 15.43
CA ALA A 214 -6.04 -11.91 15.85
C ALA A 214 -6.02 -10.49 15.26
N PRO A 215 -7.14 -9.97 14.75
CA PRO A 215 -7.23 -8.58 14.33
C PRO A 215 -6.99 -7.65 15.51
N GLU A 216 -6.33 -6.51 15.27
CA GLU A 216 -6.02 -5.56 16.33
C GLU A 216 -7.31 -4.98 16.94
N PRO A 217 -7.45 -4.97 18.29
CA PRO A 217 -8.52 -4.26 18.98
C PRO A 217 -8.53 -2.77 18.60
N GLY A 218 -9.72 -2.21 18.40
CA GLY A 218 -9.89 -0.78 18.08
C GLY A 218 -9.63 -0.39 16.63
N ARG A 219 -9.25 -1.33 15.76
CA ARG A 219 -9.17 -1.11 14.30
C ARG A 219 -10.31 -1.79 13.56
N ALA A 220 -10.73 -1.15 12.46
CA ALA A 220 -11.67 -1.71 11.51
C ALA A 220 -11.06 -2.96 10.86
N LEU A 221 -11.89 -3.98 10.63
CA LEU A 221 -11.46 -5.24 10.02
C LEU A 221 -11.34 -5.09 8.50
N GLU A 222 -10.38 -4.30 8.01
CA GLU A 222 -10.20 -4.08 6.56
C GLU A 222 -9.71 -5.33 5.84
N LYS A 223 -8.94 -6.16 6.53
CA LYS A 223 -8.29 -7.34 5.94
C LYS A 223 -8.16 -8.49 6.93
N VAL A 224 -8.44 -9.69 6.45
CA VAL A 224 -8.31 -10.94 7.19
C VAL A 224 -7.27 -11.82 6.49
N THR A 225 -6.15 -12.07 7.16
CA THR A 225 -5.12 -13.00 6.65
C THR A 225 -5.24 -14.34 7.35
N PHE A 226 -5.38 -15.41 6.58
CA PHE A 226 -5.54 -16.75 7.12
C PHE A 226 -4.18 -17.42 7.39
N ALA A 227 -4.18 -18.37 8.33
CA ALA A 227 -3.01 -19.14 8.72
C ALA A 227 -2.48 -19.98 7.55
N GLU A 228 -1.18 -20.26 7.53
CA GLU A 228 -0.53 -20.97 6.41
C GLU A 228 -1.08 -22.39 6.22
N ASP A 229 -1.60 -23.01 7.26
CA ASP A 229 -2.11 -24.37 7.27
C ASP A 229 -3.58 -24.51 6.85
N VAL A 230 -4.26 -23.40 6.50
CA VAL A 230 -5.58 -23.48 5.85
C VAL A 230 -5.46 -23.94 4.40
N LEU A 231 -4.29 -23.73 3.78
CA LEU A 231 -3.96 -24.17 2.42
C LEU A 231 -3.12 -25.46 2.45
N PRO A 232 -3.17 -26.29 1.39
CA PRO A 232 -2.33 -27.48 1.31
C PRO A 232 -0.84 -27.14 1.32
N LYS A 233 -0.06 -27.88 2.12
CA LYS A 233 1.41 -27.81 2.12
C LYS A 233 1.96 -28.81 1.12
N TRP A 234 2.24 -28.36 -0.10
CA TRP A 234 2.90 -29.18 -1.11
C TRP A 234 4.39 -28.84 -1.17
N GLY A 235 5.27 -29.83 -0.97
CA GLY A 235 6.72 -29.60 -0.94
C GLY A 235 7.32 -29.04 -2.25
N PHE A 236 6.57 -29.09 -3.35
CA PHE A 236 6.95 -28.53 -4.65
C PHE A 236 6.43 -27.11 -4.89
N MET A 237 5.68 -26.52 -3.95
CA MET A 237 5.21 -25.14 -4.07
C MET A 237 5.82 -24.24 -2.99
N PRO A 238 6.04 -22.95 -3.30
CA PRO A 238 6.27 -21.94 -2.28
C PRO A 238 5.00 -21.76 -1.43
N ARG A 239 5.14 -21.09 -0.27
CA ARG A 239 4.08 -21.02 0.75
C ARG A 239 2.94 -20.10 0.27
N PRO A 240 1.79 -20.65 -0.15
CA PRO A 240 0.70 -19.82 -0.63
C PRO A 240 0.05 -19.10 0.56
N ARG A 241 -0.56 -17.94 0.30
CA ARG A 241 -1.26 -17.13 1.31
C ARG A 241 -2.67 -16.81 0.86
N LEU A 242 -3.65 -17.10 1.70
CA LEU A 242 -5.03 -16.71 1.50
C LEU A 242 -5.35 -15.46 2.33
N THR A 243 -6.00 -14.48 1.71
CA THR A 243 -6.39 -13.22 2.35
C THR A 243 -7.76 -12.79 1.85
N HIS A 244 -8.61 -12.31 2.75
CA HIS A 244 -9.88 -11.64 2.42
C HIS A 244 -9.72 -10.14 2.71
N HIS A 245 -9.88 -9.32 1.67
CA HIS A 245 -9.92 -7.86 1.71
C HIS A 245 -11.38 -7.43 1.82
N VAL A 246 -11.79 -7.10 3.03
CA VAL A 246 -13.19 -6.99 3.48
C VAL A 246 -13.88 -5.79 2.81
N ARG A 247 -13.21 -4.64 2.78
CA ARG A 247 -13.73 -3.42 2.16
C ARG A 247 -13.69 -3.51 0.63
N GLU A 248 -12.61 -4.05 0.10
CA GLU A 248 -12.37 -4.18 -1.33
C GLU A 248 -13.23 -5.27 -1.99
N GLY A 249 -13.88 -6.12 -1.20
CA GLY A 249 -14.74 -7.20 -1.71
C GLY A 249 -13.93 -8.20 -2.53
N ALA A 250 -12.83 -8.71 -1.98
CA ALA A 250 -11.99 -9.67 -2.69
C ALA A 250 -11.34 -10.71 -1.78
N ALA A 251 -11.36 -11.97 -2.20
CA ALA A 251 -10.46 -13.00 -1.68
C ALA A 251 -9.28 -13.17 -2.63
N THR A 252 -8.08 -13.31 -2.08
CA THR A 252 -6.85 -13.45 -2.85
C THR A 252 -6.03 -14.61 -2.33
N LEU A 253 -5.68 -15.51 -3.24
CA LEU A 253 -4.68 -16.55 -3.02
C LEU A 253 -3.41 -16.12 -3.74
N LEU A 254 -2.41 -15.73 -2.98
CA LEU A 254 -1.10 -15.32 -3.45
C LEU A 254 -0.16 -16.53 -3.42
N ILE A 255 0.53 -16.78 -4.54
CA ILE A 255 1.63 -17.73 -4.64
C ILE A 255 2.86 -16.90 -4.99
N ASP A 256 3.65 -16.56 -3.98
CA ASP A 256 4.89 -15.79 -4.13
C ASP A 256 6.11 -16.72 -4.27
N GLY A 257 7.21 -16.25 -4.87
CA GLY A 257 8.45 -17.02 -4.93
C GLY A 257 8.66 -17.90 -6.18
N TRP A 258 7.80 -17.76 -7.20
CA TRP A 258 7.90 -18.49 -8.48
C TRP A 258 8.87 -17.89 -9.53
N GLY A 259 9.76 -16.98 -9.15
CA GLY A 259 10.88 -16.59 -10.03
C GLY A 259 10.53 -15.54 -11.09
N GLY A 260 11.25 -15.55 -12.23
CA GLY A 260 11.36 -14.43 -13.16
C GLY A 260 10.39 -14.39 -14.34
N ASP A 261 9.91 -15.54 -14.86
CA ASP A 261 8.96 -15.58 -15.98
C ASP A 261 7.52 -15.83 -15.49
N ILE A 262 6.98 -14.84 -14.78
CA ILE A 262 5.60 -14.91 -14.25
C ILE A 262 4.55 -14.70 -15.35
N GLU A 263 4.90 -14.01 -16.44
CA GLU A 263 4.02 -13.83 -17.60
C GLU A 263 3.78 -15.17 -18.31
N GLY A 264 4.84 -15.92 -18.62
CA GLY A 264 4.72 -17.26 -19.21
C GLY A 264 3.97 -18.22 -18.31
N LEU A 265 4.22 -18.18 -17.00
CA LEU A 265 3.49 -18.97 -16.02
C LEU A 265 2.00 -18.62 -15.96
N ALA A 266 1.65 -17.33 -16.05
CA ALA A 266 0.26 -16.90 -16.09
C ALA A 266 -0.47 -17.49 -17.32
N THR A 267 0.15 -17.47 -18.50
CA THR A 267 -0.39 -18.10 -19.72
C THR A 267 -0.60 -19.61 -19.56
N ILE A 268 0.30 -20.31 -18.86
CA ILE A 268 0.18 -21.75 -18.58
C ILE A 268 -0.97 -22.04 -17.62
N MET A 269 -1.23 -21.10 -16.70
CA MET A 269 -2.28 -21.19 -15.70
C MET A 269 -3.67 -20.89 -16.27
N GLU A 270 -3.79 -19.94 -17.20
CA GLU A 270 -5.06 -19.46 -17.79
C GLU A 270 -6.10 -20.55 -18.14
N PRO A 271 -5.74 -21.68 -18.78
CA PRO A 271 -6.72 -22.72 -19.10
C PRO A 271 -7.45 -23.30 -17.88
N ALA A 272 -6.84 -23.27 -16.69
CA ALA A 272 -7.47 -23.74 -15.47
C ALA A 272 -8.58 -22.80 -14.94
N PHE A 273 -8.62 -21.56 -15.43
CA PHE A 273 -9.54 -20.49 -15.01
C PHE A 273 -10.70 -20.26 -15.98
N ALA A 274 -10.64 -20.80 -17.21
CA ALA A 274 -11.62 -20.54 -18.28
C ALA A 274 -13.08 -20.84 -17.92
N ASN A 275 -13.33 -21.73 -16.95
CA ASN A 275 -14.67 -22.09 -16.48
C ASN A 275 -14.86 -21.77 -14.98
N THR A 276 -14.19 -20.74 -14.49
CA THR A 276 -14.29 -20.28 -13.10
C THR A 276 -14.52 -18.78 -13.05
N GLU A 277 -15.07 -18.28 -11.96
CA GLU A 277 -15.21 -16.84 -11.73
C GLU A 277 -13.90 -16.20 -11.22
N TYR A 278 -12.91 -17.03 -10.89
CA TYR A 278 -11.59 -16.60 -10.43
C TYR A 278 -10.79 -15.92 -11.54
N LYS A 279 -10.17 -14.79 -11.17
CA LYS A 279 -9.25 -14.05 -12.04
C LYS A 279 -7.81 -14.34 -11.67
N LEU A 280 -6.99 -14.53 -12.69
CA LEU A 280 -5.54 -14.60 -12.55
C LEU A 280 -4.95 -13.21 -12.74
N ALA A 281 -4.05 -12.80 -11.85
CA ALA A 281 -3.32 -11.55 -11.95
C ALA A 281 -1.85 -11.76 -11.56
N ILE A 282 -0.97 -10.98 -12.19
CA ILE A 282 0.45 -10.93 -11.84
C ILE A 282 0.59 -10.09 -10.57
N ALA A 283 1.30 -10.62 -9.57
CA ALA A 283 1.70 -9.88 -8.38
C ALA A 283 3.18 -9.45 -8.56
N PRO A 284 3.47 -8.15 -8.72
CA PRO A 284 4.83 -7.70 -8.94
C PRO A 284 5.72 -7.93 -7.72
N ALA A 285 7.04 -7.98 -7.94
CA ALA A 285 8.04 -8.04 -6.88
C ALA A 285 8.06 -6.72 -6.10
N TYR A 286 7.91 -6.76 -4.78
CA TYR A 286 7.91 -5.55 -3.95
C TYR A 286 9.14 -5.51 -3.04
N GLY A 287 10.17 -4.75 -3.42
CA GLY A 287 11.11 -4.02 -2.54
C GLY A 287 11.95 -4.76 -1.50
N ASP A 288 11.73 -6.04 -1.20
CA ASP A 288 12.40 -6.80 -0.12
C ASP A 288 13.13 -8.04 -0.63
N GLY A 289 13.46 -8.09 -1.92
CA GLY A 289 14.00 -9.26 -2.58
C GLY A 289 12.99 -10.40 -2.75
N ARG A 290 11.70 -10.20 -2.41
CA ARG A 290 10.64 -11.13 -2.82
C ARG A 290 10.48 -11.09 -4.32
N ARG A 291 10.40 -12.29 -4.86
CA ARG A 291 10.23 -12.52 -6.29
C ARG A 291 8.77 -12.29 -6.66
N PRO A 292 8.50 -11.88 -7.91
CA PRO A 292 7.14 -11.73 -8.36
C PRO A 292 6.40 -13.07 -8.27
N GLY A 293 5.08 -13.01 -8.23
CA GLY A 293 4.24 -14.17 -8.02
C GLY A 293 2.92 -14.04 -8.77
N VAL A 294 2.06 -15.03 -8.58
CA VAL A 294 0.71 -15.01 -9.16
C VAL A 294 -0.32 -14.84 -8.05
N ARG A 295 -1.39 -14.13 -8.38
CA ARG A 295 -2.54 -13.92 -7.51
C ARG A 295 -3.78 -14.46 -8.20
N ILE A 296 -4.49 -15.32 -7.48
CA ILE A 296 -5.82 -15.78 -7.85
C ILE A 296 -6.82 -14.97 -7.04
N ILE A 297 -7.75 -14.31 -7.72
CA ILE A 297 -8.66 -13.33 -7.14
C ILE A 297 -10.09 -13.84 -7.32
N GLU A 298 -10.82 -13.93 -6.22
CA GLU A 298 -12.27 -14.10 -6.21
C GLU A 298 -12.92 -12.78 -5.82
N ARG A 299 -13.97 -12.39 -6.54
CA ARG A 299 -14.74 -11.18 -6.21
C ARG A 299 -15.80 -11.52 -5.18
N LEU A 300 -15.91 -10.69 -4.15
CA LEU A 300 -16.84 -10.85 -3.05
C LEU A 300 -17.74 -9.59 -2.94
N PRO A 301 -18.84 -9.66 -2.19
CA PRO A 301 -19.52 -8.47 -1.70
C PRO A 301 -18.54 -7.57 -0.93
N SER A 302 -18.57 -6.26 -1.21
CA SER A 302 -17.83 -5.27 -0.41
C SER A 302 -18.59 -5.00 0.87
N LEU A 303 -17.89 -5.08 2.00
CA LEU A 303 -18.45 -4.83 3.33
C LEU A 303 -17.92 -3.51 3.87
N ASP A 304 -18.72 -2.82 4.67
CA ASP A 304 -18.31 -1.66 5.46
C ASP A 304 -17.85 -2.12 6.85
N PRO A 305 -16.54 -2.25 7.10
CA PRO A 305 -16.00 -2.72 8.38
C PRO A 305 -16.17 -1.69 9.51
N GLU A 306 -16.71 -0.51 9.22
CA GLU A 306 -17.03 0.56 10.18
C GLU A 306 -18.54 0.71 10.40
N GLY A 307 -19.36 -0.02 9.64
CA GLY A 307 -20.80 -0.07 9.79
C GLY A 307 -21.24 -1.18 10.76
N PRO A 308 -22.53 -1.21 11.13
CA PRO A 308 -23.08 -2.32 11.94
C PRO A 308 -22.99 -3.65 11.19
N PHE A 309 -22.82 -4.76 11.93
CA PHE A 309 -22.71 -6.10 11.34
C PHE A 309 -24.03 -6.59 10.75
N GLU A 310 -25.12 -6.47 11.51
CA GLU A 310 -26.39 -7.14 11.22
C GLU A 310 -26.94 -6.85 9.81
N PRO A 311 -26.95 -5.61 9.31
CA PRO A 311 -27.44 -5.33 7.95
C PRO A 311 -26.58 -5.92 6.83
N GLN A 312 -25.35 -6.36 7.15
CA GLN A 312 -24.35 -6.88 6.22
C GLN A 312 -24.11 -8.39 6.42
N ALA A 313 -24.86 -9.04 7.31
CA ALA A 313 -24.63 -10.42 7.72
C ALA A 313 -24.73 -11.41 6.56
N GLU A 314 -25.69 -11.24 5.65
CA GLU A 314 -25.85 -12.09 4.47
C GLU A 314 -24.67 -11.96 3.51
N ASP A 315 -24.26 -10.72 3.20
CA ASP A 315 -23.10 -10.42 2.36
C ASP A 315 -21.80 -10.93 2.99
N ALA A 316 -21.65 -10.82 4.32
CA ALA A 316 -20.52 -11.34 5.05
C ALA A 316 -20.46 -12.87 4.97
N GLN A 317 -21.60 -13.55 5.09
CA GLN A 317 -21.68 -14.99 4.95
C GLN A 317 -21.28 -15.43 3.53
N ALA A 318 -21.85 -14.80 2.50
CA ALA A 318 -21.53 -15.08 1.11
C ALA A 318 -20.03 -14.87 0.82
N ALA A 319 -19.44 -13.79 1.35
CA ALA A 319 -18.02 -13.50 1.20
C ALA A 319 -17.12 -14.58 1.88
N ILE A 320 -17.52 -15.07 3.06
CA ILE A 320 -16.82 -16.16 3.77
C ILE A 320 -16.93 -17.48 2.99
N GLU A 321 -18.11 -17.82 2.49
CA GLU A 321 -18.36 -19.04 1.71
C GLU A 321 -17.54 -19.04 0.41
N ALA A 322 -17.56 -17.95 -0.35
CA ALA A 322 -16.75 -17.82 -1.57
C ALA A 322 -15.23 -17.87 -1.28
N THR A 323 -14.77 -17.31 -0.15
CA THR A 323 -13.37 -17.45 0.29
C THR A 323 -13.01 -18.92 0.58
N LEU A 324 -13.93 -19.65 1.21
CA LEU A 324 -13.77 -21.07 1.48
C LEU A 324 -13.76 -21.88 0.18
N ASP A 325 -14.59 -21.52 -0.79
CA ASP A 325 -14.64 -22.17 -2.10
C ASP A 325 -13.36 -21.97 -2.88
N LEU A 326 -12.77 -20.76 -2.86
CA LEU A 326 -11.45 -20.52 -3.43
C LEU A 326 -10.38 -21.43 -2.81
N ARG A 327 -10.39 -21.57 -1.47
CA ARG A 327 -9.50 -22.49 -0.75
C ARG A 327 -9.69 -23.94 -1.18
N ASN A 328 -10.94 -24.39 -1.28
CA ASN A 328 -11.28 -25.77 -1.66
C ASN A 328 -10.97 -26.07 -3.12
N TRP A 329 -11.25 -25.12 -4.01
CA TRP A 329 -10.90 -25.18 -5.43
C TRP A 329 -9.40 -25.37 -5.59
N PHE A 330 -8.59 -24.55 -4.90
CA PHE A 330 -7.14 -24.67 -4.96
C PHE A 330 -6.68 -26.02 -4.42
N ALA A 331 -7.22 -26.48 -3.29
CA ALA A 331 -6.87 -27.76 -2.68
C ALA A 331 -7.11 -28.97 -3.61
N ARG A 332 -8.13 -28.92 -4.46
CA ARG A 332 -8.42 -29.98 -5.45
C ARG A 332 -7.50 -29.95 -6.68
N ARG A 333 -6.69 -28.90 -6.85
CA ARG A 333 -5.86 -28.67 -8.05
C ARG A 333 -4.39 -29.06 -7.87
N GLN A 334 -4.08 -30.00 -6.98
CA GLN A 334 -2.70 -30.45 -6.75
C GLN A 334 -1.95 -30.84 -8.04
N ALA A 335 -2.60 -31.56 -8.95
CA ALA A 335 -1.98 -31.96 -10.23
C ALA A 335 -1.66 -30.76 -11.13
N ALA A 336 -2.59 -29.80 -11.23
CA ALA A 336 -2.37 -28.57 -12.00
C ALA A 336 -1.27 -27.71 -11.36
N ALA A 337 -1.28 -27.58 -10.02
CA ALA A 337 -0.25 -26.86 -9.29
C ALA A 337 1.14 -27.47 -9.42
N ARG A 338 1.23 -28.80 -9.50
CA ARG A 338 2.50 -29.49 -9.80
C ARG A 338 2.97 -29.15 -11.20
N TYR A 339 2.08 -29.24 -12.19
CA TYR A 339 2.39 -28.86 -13.57
C TYR A 339 2.85 -27.39 -13.65
N TRP A 340 2.19 -26.46 -12.96
CA TRP A 340 2.63 -25.05 -12.89
C TRP A 340 4.03 -24.92 -12.30
N ALA A 341 4.31 -25.61 -11.18
CA ALA A 341 5.62 -25.57 -10.52
C ALA A 341 6.75 -26.17 -11.38
N GLU A 342 6.46 -27.14 -12.25
CA GLU A 342 7.44 -27.70 -13.20
C GLU A 342 7.82 -26.72 -14.33
N HIS A 343 6.99 -25.72 -14.58
CA HIS A 343 7.23 -24.67 -15.60
C HIS A 343 7.86 -23.41 -15.01
N VAL A 344 8.20 -23.44 -13.72
CA VAL A 344 9.02 -22.42 -13.06
C VAL A 344 10.48 -22.86 -13.13
N ASP A 345 11.39 -21.96 -13.50
CA ASP A 345 12.82 -22.30 -13.58
C ASP A 345 13.33 -22.83 -12.21
N PRO A 346 13.83 -24.09 -12.15
CA PRO A 346 14.23 -24.75 -10.91
C PRO A 346 15.36 -24.05 -10.14
N SER A 347 16.19 -23.26 -10.84
CA SER A 347 17.27 -22.47 -10.21
C SER A 347 16.73 -21.46 -9.18
N PHE A 348 15.43 -21.15 -9.27
CA PHE A 348 14.75 -20.22 -8.38
C PHE A 348 14.10 -20.89 -7.15
N MET A 349 13.95 -22.22 -7.11
CA MET A 349 13.34 -22.95 -5.98
C MET A 349 14.31 -23.20 -4.79
N VAL A 350 15.61 -22.94 -4.98
CA VAL A 350 16.71 -23.30 -4.04
C VAL A 350 16.73 -22.47 -2.74
N GLY A 351 15.97 -21.37 -2.67
CA GLY A 351 15.86 -20.54 -1.45
C GLY A 351 14.95 -21.12 -0.36
N ALA A 352 14.00 -22.00 -0.71
CA ALA A 352 13.04 -22.55 0.25
C ALA A 352 13.54 -23.84 0.93
N VAL A 353 14.36 -24.63 0.24
CA VAL A 353 14.86 -25.93 0.74
C VAL A 353 16.06 -25.73 1.70
N SER A 354 16.84 -24.67 1.52
CA SER A 354 18.08 -24.44 2.31
C SER A 354 17.85 -23.98 3.76
N ARG A 355 16.64 -23.54 4.16
CA ARG A 355 16.32 -23.23 5.56
C ARG A 355 15.85 -24.46 6.35
N ILE A 356 15.14 -25.39 5.73
CA ILE A 356 14.60 -26.58 6.44
C ILE A 356 15.75 -27.54 6.85
N SER A 357 16.84 -27.58 6.08
CA SER A 357 18.03 -28.39 6.42
C SER A 357 18.97 -27.77 7.46
N ARG A 358 18.76 -26.50 7.87
CA ARG A 358 19.55 -25.88 8.95
C ARG A 358 18.87 -25.91 10.31
N GLU A 359 17.54 -25.92 10.36
CA GLU A 359 16.80 -26.04 11.62
C GLU A 359 16.66 -27.50 12.11
N SER A 360 16.95 -28.48 11.28
CA SER A 360 16.98 -29.91 11.65
C SER A 360 18.39 -30.44 11.99
N ALA A 361 19.39 -29.57 12.03
CA ALA A 361 20.77 -29.89 12.43
C ALA A 361 21.16 -29.28 13.80
N LEU A 362 20.19 -28.73 14.52
CA LEU A 362 20.35 -28.13 15.85
C LEU A 362 19.32 -28.65 16.87
N ASP A 363 18.91 -29.91 16.73
CA ASP A 363 18.30 -30.70 17.81
C ASP A 363 18.98 -32.08 17.88
#